data_AF-A0A1J3I7X6-F1
#
_entry.id   AF-A0A1J3I7X6-F1
#
_cell.length_a   1.000
_cell.length_b   1.000
_cell.length_c   1.000
_cell.angle_alpha   90.00
_cell.angle_beta   90.00
_cell.angle_gamma   90.00
#
_symmetry.space_group_name_H-M   'P 1'
#
loop_
_entity.id
_entity.type
_entity.pdbx_description
1 polymer ?
#
loop_
_entity_poly.entity_id
_entity_poly.type
_entity_poly.pdbx_seq_one_letter_code
_entity_poly.pdbx_strand_id
1 'polypeptide(L)'
;TLASPTLHFCRQDQRDALLEFRDEFPIASYSFYPRLWNKSSDCCSWEGVRCDDEHGQVISLDLNNTVLNSSLKANSSLFRLQYLRHLDLSFCNLQGEIPSSLGNL
;
A
#
# COMPACT_ATOMS: atom_id res chain seq x y z
N THR A 1 -26.29 15.01 -21.30
CA THR A 1 -25.81 13.61 -21.25
C THR A 1 -24.85 13.51 -20.10
N LEU A 2 -25.24 12.86 -18.99
CA LEU A 2 -24.31 12.56 -17.90
C LEU A 2 -23.54 11.31 -18.33
N ALA A 3 -22.27 11.47 -18.70
CA ALA A 3 -21.39 10.34 -18.93
C ALA A 3 -21.23 9.59 -17.60
N SER A 4 -21.45 8.27 -17.60
CA SER A 4 -21.10 7.44 -16.45
C SER A 4 -19.62 7.61 -16.13
N PRO A 5 -19.21 7.71 -14.85
CA PRO A 5 -17.80 7.67 -14.50
C PRO A 5 -17.20 6.38 -15.05
N THR A 6 -16.12 6.48 -15.82
CA THR A 6 -15.30 5.31 -16.15
C THR A 6 -14.67 4.81 -14.85
N LEU A 7 -15.04 3.62 -14.41
CA LEU A 7 -14.43 3.01 -13.24
C LEU A 7 -13.02 2.54 -13.64
N HIS A 8 -12.00 3.20 -13.09
CA HIS A 8 -10.61 2.80 -13.29
C HIS A 8 -10.20 1.83 -12.17
N PHE A 9 -10.00 0.57 -12.57
CA PHE A 9 -9.55 -0.49 -11.67
C PHE A 9 -8.08 -0.32 -11.30
N CYS A 10 -7.71 -0.83 -10.12
CA CYS A 10 -6.33 -0.84 -9.66
C CYS A 10 -5.40 -1.50 -10.67
N ARG A 11 -4.28 -0.83 -10.98
CA ARG A 11 -3.25 -1.41 -11.85
C ARG A 11 -2.63 -2.65 -11.21
N GLN A 12 -2.44 -3.70 -12.02
CA GLN A 12 -1.99 -5.01 -11.55
C GLN A 12 -0.62 -4.96 -10.87
N ASP A 13 0.32 -4.20 -11.42
CA ASP A 13 1.66 -4.00 -10.86
C ASP A 13 1.62 -3.36 -9.47
N GLN A 14 0.70 -2.43 -9.23
CA GLN A 14 0.56 -1.76 -7.94
C GLN A 14 -0.14 -2.64 -6.91
N ARG A 15 -1.17 -3.39 -7.34
CA ARG A 15 -1.80 -4.41 -6.50
C ARG A 15 -0.79 -5.47 -6.05
N ASP A 16 0.01 -5.99 -6.99
CA ASP A 16 1.01 -7.01 -6.68
C ASP A 16 2.10 -6.43 -5.76
N ALA A 17 2.50 -5.17 -5.96
CA ALA A 17 3.42 -4.48 -5.04
C ALA A 17 2.88 -4.33 -3.61
N LEU A 18 1.60 -3.99 -3.44
CA LEU A 18 0.96 -3.92 -2.12
C LEU A 18 0.89 -5.29 -1.43
N LEU A 19 0.60 -6.36 -2.17
CA LEU A 19 0.55 -7.72 -1.62
C LEU A 19 1.95 -8.21 -1.20
N GLU A 20 2.96 -7.96 -2.03
CA GLU A 20 4.35 -8.26 -1.67
C GLU A 20 4.79 -7.44 -0.44
N PHE A 21 4.38 -6.17 -0.34
CA PHE A 21 4.72 -5.30 0.78
C PHE A 21 4.14 -5.82 2.09
N ARG A 22 2.87 -6.24 2.07
CA ARG A 22 2.26 -6.94 3.19
C ARG A 22 3.08 -8.16 3.62
N ASP A 23 3.50 -8.98 2.66
CA ASP A 23 4.19 -10.24 2.92
C ASP A 23 5.63 -10.04 3.45
N GLU A 24 6.19 -8.82 3.35
CA GLU A 24 7.48 -8.47 3.98
C GLU A 24 7.40 -8.42 5.51
N PHE A 25 6.20 -8.24 6.07
CA PHE A 25 5.93 -8.16 7.50
C PHE A 25 5.02 -9.33 7.91
N PRO A 26 5.57 -10.53 8.17
CA PRO A 26 4.78 -11.66 8.66
C PRO A 26 4.09 -11.25 9.98
N ILE A 27 2.80 -10.94 9.87
CA ILE A 27 2.02 -10.21 10.87
C ILE A 27 2.06 -10.94 12.22
N ALA A 28 2.53 -10.25 13.25
CA ALA A 28 2.29 -10.60 14.65
C ALA A 28 0.78 -10.44 14.95
N SER A 29 0.01 -11.47 14.63
CA SER A 29 -1.33 -11.84 15.13
C SER A 29 -2.51 -10.83 15.14
N TYR A 30 -2.36 -9.50 15.02
CA TYR A 30 -3.46 -8.56 15.33
C TYR A 30 -3.70 -7.40 14.35
N SER A 31 -2.85 -7.20 13.35
CA SER A 31 -3.05 -6.14 12.35
C SER A 31 -4.13 -6.54 11.33
N PHE A 32 -5.26 -5.82 11.32
CA PHE A 32 -6.45 -6.18 10.52
C PHE A 32 -6.35 -5.77 9.04
N TYR A 33 -5.80 -4.60 8.71
CA TYR A 33 -5.95 -4.02 7.36
C TYR A 33 -5.28 -4.83 6.24
N PRO A 34 -3.96 -5.13 6.29
CA PRO A 34 -3.32 -5.84 5.19
C PRO A 34 -3.77 -7.31 5.06
N ARG A 35 -4.31 -7.90 6.14
CA ARG A 35 -4.80 -9.30 6.11
C ARG A 35 -5.94 -9.50 5.14
N LEU A 36 -6.77 -8.48 4.93
CA LEU A 36 -7.95 -8.58 4.07
C LEU A 36 -7.61 -8.36 2.59
N TRP A 37 -6.45 -7.79 2.28
CA TRP A 37 -6.00 -7.56 0.92
C TRP A 37 -5.84 -8.88 0.19
N ASN A 38 -6.49 -9.03 -0.97
CA ASN A 38 -6.44 -10.26 -1.74
C ASN A 38 -6.70 -10.01 -3.22
N LYS A 39 -6.27 -10.94 -4.07
CA LYS A 39 -6.44 -10.84 -5.53
C LYS A 39 -7.90 -10.96 -6.01
N SER A 40 -8.85 -11.29 -5.13
CA SER A 40 -10.28 -11.37 -5.49
C SER A 40 -11.04 -10.04 -5.40
N SER A 41 -10.39 -8.98 -4.94
CA SER A 41 -10.96 -7.63 -4.84
C SER A 41 -10.05 -6.60 -5.49
N ASP A 42 -10.62 -5.47 -5.91
CA ASP A 42 -9.86 -4.34 -6.44
C ASP A 42 -9.06 -3.67 -5.31
N CYS A 43 -7.77 -3.40 -5.54
CA CYS A 43 -6.93 -2.81 -4.51
C CYS A 43 -7.35 -1.40 -4.09
N CYS A 44 -8.00 -0.64 -4.98
CA CYS A 44 -8.54 0.69 -4.68
C CYS A 44 -9.73 0.64 -3.72
N SER A 45 -10.29 -0.55 -3.47
CA SER A 45 -11.31 -0.79 -2.45
C SER A 45 -10.75 -1.32 -1.12
N TRP A 46 -9.44 -1.59 -1.06
CA TRP A 46 -8.82 -2.07 0.17
C TRP A 46 -8.74 -0.96 1.21
N GLU A 47 -9.03 -1.32 2.45
CA GLU A 47 -8.87 -0.39 3.57
C GLU A 47 -7.41 0.06 3.67
N GLY A 48 -7.22 1.38 3.82
CA GLY A 48 -5.92 2.03 3.82
C GLY A 48 -5.37 2.38 2.42
N VAL A 49 -5.98 1.92 1.33
CA VAL A 49 -5.52 2.21 -0.04
C VAL A 49 -6.44 3.22 -0.70
N ARG A 50 -5.86 4.24 -1.34
CA ARG A 50 -6.59 5.18 -2.21
C ARG A 50 -5.91 5.24 -3.57
N CYS A 51 -6.72 5.15 -4.63
CA CYS A 51 -6.27 5.35 -6.00
C CYS A 51 -6.74 6.70 -6.56
N ASP A 52 -6.09 7.16 -7.63
CA ASP A 52 -6.61 8.26 -8.44
C ASP A 52 -7.79 7.78 -9.32
N ASP A 53 -8.74 8.69 -9.53
CA ASP A 53 -9.97 8.39 -10.28
C ASP A 53 -9.75 8.27 -11.79
N GLU A 54 -8.64 8.80 -12.33
CA GLU A 54 -8.37 8.87 -13.77
C GLU A 54 -7.65 7.62 -14.31
N HIS A 55 -6.76 7.03 -13.51
CA HIS A 55 -5.86 5.96 -13.96
C HIS A 55 -5.82 4.73 -13.03
N GLY A 56 -6.50 4.77 -11.87
CA GLY A 56 -6.49 3.65 -10.92
C GLY A 56 -5.11 3.38 -10.32
N GLN A 57 -4.26 4.41 -10.21
CA GLN A 57 -2.94 4.38 -9.60
C GLN A 57 -3.08 4.63 -8.10
N VAL A 58 -2.41 3.84 -7.28
CA VAL A 58 -2.32 4.02 -5.83
C VAL A 58 -1.58 5.30 -5.52
N ILE A 59 -2.30 6.26 -4.94
CA ILE A 59 -1.77 7.57 -4.55
C ILE A 59 -1.66 7.73 -3.04
N SER A 60 -2.31 6.86 -2.26
CA SER A 60 -2.24 6.87 -0.79
C SER A 60 -2.18 5.46 -0.25
N LEU A 61 -1.29 5.29 0.73
CA LEU A 61 -1.23 4.12 1.58
C LEU A 61 -1.23 4.56 3.05
N ASP A 62 -2.27 4.21 3.77
CA ASP A 62 -2.44 4.45 5.20
C ASP A 62 -2.46 3.11 5.93
N LEU A 63 -1.42 2.90 6.74
CA LEU A 63 -1.29 1.75 7.61
C LEU A 63 -1.16 2.17 9.07
N ASN A 64 -1.66 3.35 9.42
CA ASN A 64 -1.63 3.87 10.78
C ASN A 64 -2.12 2.80 11.79
N ASN A 65 -1.40 2.64 12.91
CA ASN A 65 -1.66 1.61 13.93
C ASN A 65 -1.58 0.14 13.43
N THR A 66 -1.03 -0.12 12.25
CA THR A 66 -0.75 -1.48 11.77
C THR A 66 0.59 -1.96 12.33
N VAL A 67 0.58 -2.95 13.22
CA VAL A 67 1.82 -3.53 13.76
C VAL A 67 2.57 -4.27 12.65
N LEU A 68 3.69 -3.69 12.20
CA LEU A 68 4.62 -4.28 11.23
C LEU A 68 5.81 -4.96 11.95
N ASN A 69 6.20 -4.44 13.11
CA ASN A 69 7.20 -4.97 14.05
C ASN A 69 8.49 -5.51 13.39
N SER A 70 9.03 -4.74 12.46
CA SER A 70 10.28 -5.02 11.74
C SER A 70 10.85 -3.73 11.15
N SER A 71 11.99 -3.81 10.48
CA SER A 71 12.55 -2.70 9.69
C SER A 71 12.01 -2.70 8.25
N LEU A 72 11.90 -1.49 7.67
CA LEU A 72 11.60 -1.33 6.25
C LEU A 72 12.82 -1.74 5.43
N LYS A 73 12.66 -2.73 4.55
CA LYS A 73 13.77 -3.23 3.73
C LYS A 73 14.16 -2.20 2.67
N ALA A 74 15.45 -2.06 2.37
CA ALA A 74 15.93 -1.14 1.32
C ALA A 74 15.42 -1.50 -0.09
N ASN A 75 15.05 -2.76 -0.31
CA ASN A 75 14.45 -3.26 -1.55
C ASN A 75 12.96 -3.57 -1.39
N SER A 76 12.29 -2.90 -0.45
CA SER A 76 10.85 -3.08 -0.22
C SER A 76 10.07 -2.82 -1.50
N SER A 77 9.08 -3.68 -1.74
CA SER A 77 8.12 -3.55 -2.84
C SER A 77 7.30 -2.26 -2.78
N LEU A 78 7.21 -1.61 -1.61
CA LEU A 78 6.65 -0.28 -1.42
C LEU A 78 7.21 0.72 -2.44
N PHE A 79 8.52 0.67 -2.73
CA PHE A 79 9.19 1.63 -3.62
C PHE A 79 8.84 1.45 -5.11
N ARG A 80 8.03 0.44 -5.46
CA ARG A 80 7.46 0.31 -6.81
C ARG A 80 6.17 1.11 -6.99
N LEU A 81 5.58 1.63 -5.91
CA LEU A 81 4.40 2.49 -5.97
C LEU A 81 4.78 3.94 -6.34
N GLN A 82 5.22 4.15 -7.59
CA GLN A 82 5.78 5.42 -8.10
C GLN A 82 4.80 6.61 -8.13
N TYR A 83 3.51 6.35 -7.89
CA TYR A 83 2.47 7.37 -7.87
C TYR A 83 2.03 7.73 -6.45
N LEU A 84 2.65 7.11 -5.43
CA LEU A 84 2.31 7.30 -4.04
C LEU A 84 2.64 8.74 -3.62
N ARG A 85 1.64 9.49 -3.17
CA ARG A 85 1.78 10.86 -2.69
C ARG A 85 1.65 10.97 -1.18
N HIS A 86 0.98 9.98 -0.58
CA HIS A 86 0.75 9.93 0.84
C HIS A 86 1.07 8.53 1.38
N LEU A 87 1.95 8.49 2.37
CA LEU A 87 2.34 7.28 3.07
C LEU A 87 2.24 7.56 4.57
N ASP A 88 1.27 6.93 5.25
CA ASP A 88 1.17 6.95 6.70
C ASP A 88 1.55 5.59 7.28
N LEU A 89 2.69 5.56 7.97
CA LEU A 89 3.21 4.42 8.74
C LEU A 89 3.32 4.76 10.24
N SER A 90 2.52 5.73 10.71
CA SER A 90 2.52 6.16 12.10
C SER A 90 2.02 5.04 13.01
N PHE A 91 2.64 4.91 14.19
CA PHE A 91 2.29 3.87 15.17
C PHE A 91 2.42 2.43 14.65
N CYS A 92 3.23 2.18 13.61
CA CYS A 92 3.44 0.82 13.06
C CYS A 92 4.48 -0.04 13.81
N ASN A 93 5.09 0.48 14.88
CA ASN A 93 6.19 -0.17 15.60
C ASN A 93 7.38 -0.56 14.69
N LEU A 94 7.66 0.27 13.67
CA LEU A 94 8.81 0.12 12.79
C LEU A 94 10.10 0.35 13.57
N GLN A 95 11.11 -0.47 13.28
CA GLN A 95 12.41 -0.44 13.94
C GLN A 95 13.54 -0.19 12.92
N GLY A 96 14.72 0.22 13.41
CA GLY A 96 15.89 0.42 12.57
C GLY A 96 15.91 1.75 11.82
N GLU A 97 16.73 1.82 10.77
CA GLU A 97 16.96 3.04 10.01
C GLU A 97 15.93 3.21 8.88
N ILE A 98 15.72 4.47 8.49
CA ILE A 98 14.93 4.81 7.32
C ILE A 98 15.80 4.53 6.08
N PRO A 99 15.42 3.59 5.19
CA PRO A 99 16.20 3.30 4.00
C PRO A 99 16.20 4.49 3.02
N SER A 100 17.35 4.78 2.42
CA SER A 100 17.50 5.85 1.42
C SER A 100 16.59 5.67 0.20
N SER A 101 16.22 4.42 -0.12
CA SER A 101 15.24 4.07 -1.16
C SER A 101 13.86 4.73 -0.96
N LEU A 102 13.55 5.22 0.25
CA LEU A 102 12.35 6.02 0.50
C LEU A 102 12.29 7.28 -0.37
N GLY A 103 13.45 7.85 -0.74
CA GLY A 103 13.52 9.00 -1.66
C GLY A 103 13.19 8.69 -3.12
N ASN A 104 12.91 7.43 -3.46
CA ASN A 104 12.46 7.02 -4.80
C ASN A 104 10.93 6.99 -4.94
N LEU A 105 10.19 7.23 -3.84
CA LEU A 105 8.75 7.50 -3.86
C LEU A 105 8.51 8.94 -4.32
#